data_AF-A0A7X7K782-F1
#
_entry.id   AF-A0A7X7K782-F1
#
_cell.length_a   1.000
_cell.length_b   1.000
_cell.length_c   1.000
_cell.angle_alpha   90.00
_cell.angle_beta   90.00
_cell.angle_gamma   90.00
#
_symmetry.space_group_name_H-M   'P 1'
#
loop_
_entity.id
_entity.type
_entity.pdbx_description
1 polymer ?
#
loop_
_entity_poly.entity_id
_entity_poly.type
_entity_poly.pdbx_seq_one_letter_code
_entity_poly.pdbx_strand_id
1 'polypeptide(L)'
;KVPDVTSGPQIGLVGYLLPAGVEEPVGFWRSVHPLPLEPVLVPSVWTGDLGLDAGLPQNVYRLDEDGMTQLTEDVEGTQRPVTVVVRPGETVDLPEGLGTLSFDALPRFVALDLRHDPTLTLILVFALTALAGLAVSLFAPRRRVWVRAEPAAEGTTVVQVAGLARGNDPGLEAEVERVLAAVRESAGAGAQKEDR
;
A
#
# COMPACT_ATOMS: atom_id res chain seq x y z
N LYS A 1 -16.43 18.16 -18.92
CA LYS A 1 -17.16 19.32 -19.48
C LYS A 1 -18.22 18.74 -20.39
N VAL A 2 -19.48 18.81 -20.01
CA VAL A 2 -20.59 18.35 -20.87
C VAL A 2 -20.82 19.45 -21.92
N PRO A 3 -20.92 19.13 -23.23
CA PRO A 3 -21.26 20.12 -24.24
C PRO A 3 -22.68 20.61 -24.01
N ASP A 4 -22.83 21.92 -23.78
CA ASP A 4 -24.10 22.62 -23.76
C ASP A 4 -24.51 22.85 -25.22
N VAL A 5 -25.47 22.06 -25.72
CA VAL A 5 -26.04 22.25 -27.05
C VAL A 5 -27.17 23.27 -26.95
N THR A 6 -26.81 24.54 -27.12
CA THR A 6 -27.78 25.62 -27.02
C THR A 6 -28.79 25.51 -28.18
N SER A 7 -30.07 25.24 -27.84
CA SER A 7 -31.31 25.29 -28.64
C SER A 7 -31.93 24.00 -29.22
N GLY A 8 -31.37 22.80 -29.01
CA GLY A 8 -31.92 21.52 -29.52
C GLY A 8 -32.20 20.47 -28.43
N PRO A 9 -32.92 19.36 -28.76
CA PRO A 9 -33.06 18.23 -27.85
C PRO A 9 -31.69 17.66 -27.48
N GLN A 10 -31.51 17.34 -26.20
CA GLN A 10 -30.26 16.82 -25.65
C GLN A 10 -30.16 15.31 -25.89
N ILE A 11 -28.93 14.80 -26.01
CA ILE A 11 -28.66 13.41 -26.38
C ILE A 11 -27.97 12.70 -25.23
N GLY A 12 -28.52 11.55 -24.83
CA GLY A 12 -27.91 10.59 -23.91
C GLY A 12 -27.45 9.35 -24.66
N LEU A 13 -26.26 8.85 -24.32
CA LEU A 13 -25.73 7.61 -24.87
C LEU A 13 -25.47 6.63 -23.73
N VAL A 14 -26.08 5.44 -23.80
CA VAL A 14 -25.85 4.36 -22.84
C VAL A 14 -25.45 3.12 -23.61
N GLY A 15 -24.25 2.61 -23.33
CA GLY A 15 -23.70 1.52 -24.10
C GLY A 15 -22.59 0.77 -23.41
N TYR A 16 -22.13 -0.26 -24.10
CA TYR A 16 -21.04 -1.11 -23.66
C TYR A 16 -19.87 -0.98 -24.62
N LEU A 17 -18.67 -0.93 -24.07
CA LEU A 17 -17.44 -1.21 -24.82
C LEU A 17 -17.14 -2.70 -24.67
N LEU A 18 -17.17 -3.42 -25.78
CA LEU A 18 -16.87 -4.85 -25.85
C LEU A 18 -15.44 -5.04 -26.36
N PRO A 19 -14.47 -5.51 -25.56
CA PRO A 19 -13.07 -5.64 -25.98
C PRO A 19 -12.85 -6.57 -27.19
N ALA A 20 -13.61 -7.66 -27.29
CA ALA A 20 -13.61 -8.55 -28.45
C ALA A 20 -15.06 -8.82 -28.85
N GLY A 21 -15.67 -7.82 -29.49
CA GLY A 21 -17.10 -7.81 -29.82
C GLY A 21 -17.43 -8.73 -30.99
N VAL A 22 -18.37 -9.65 -30.77
CA VAL A 22 -18.95 -10.51 -31.81
C VAL A 22 -20.46 -10.35 -31.79
N GLU A 23 -21.05 -10.27 -32.97
CA GLU A 23 -22.50 -10.26 -33.16
C GLU A 23 -23.00 -11.69 -33.35
N GLU A 24 -23.79 -12.20 -32.40
CA GLU A 24 -24.34 -13.55 -32.46
C GLU A 24 -25.50 -13.72 -31.45
N PRO A 25 -26.76 -13.89 -31.89
CA PRO A 25 -27.28 -13.75 -33.26
C PRO A 25 -27.35 -12.28 -33.73
N VAL A 26 -27.82 -12.03 -34.96
CA VAL A 26 -27.94 -10.67 -35.54
C VAL A 26 -28.67 -9.73 -34.57
N GLY A 27 -28.08 -8.56 -34.33
CA GLY A 27 -28.54 -7.53 -33.39
C GLY A 27 -28.10 -7.76 -31.93
N PHE A 28 -27.45 -8.88 -31.60
CA PHE A 28 -26.98 -9.16 -30.24
C PHE A 28 -25.45 -9.20 -30.18
N TRP A 29 -24.87 -8.30 -29.40
CA TRP A 29 -23.43 -8.16 -29.27
C TRP A 29 -22.93 -8.67 -27.91
N ARG A 30 -21.85 -9.46 -27.94
CA ARG A 30 -21.17 -9.92 -26.72
C ARG A 30 -19.66 -9.88 -26.87
N SER A 31 -18.94 -9.71 -25.76
CA SER A 31 -17.49 -9.86 -25.76
C SER A 31 -17.12 -11.32 -25.56
N VAL A 32 -16.31 -11.88 -26.47
CA VAL A 32 -15.83 -13.28 -26.37
C VAL A 32 -14.49 -13.42 -25.65
N HIS A 33 -13.78 -12.30 -25.45
CA HIS A 33 -12.46 -12.28 -24.83
C HIS A 33 -12.26 -10.98 -24.03
N PRO A 34 -11.47 -10.99 -22.93
CA PRO A 34 -11.21 -9.79 -22.12
C PRO A 34 -10.19 -8.82 -22.74
N LEU A 35 -9.30 -9.31 -23.61
CA LEU A 35 -8.34 -8.44 -24.32
C LEU A 35 -9.03 -7.66 -25.45
N PRO A 36 -8.63 -6.40 -25.71
CA PRO A 36 -9.17 -5.56 -26.77
C PRO A 36 -8.63 -5.98 -28.15
N LEU A 37 -8.99 -7.18 -28.60
CA LEU A 37 -8.54 -7.74 -29.90
C LEU A 37 -9.33 -7.14 -31.06
N GLU A 38 -10.66 -7.07 -30.90
CA GLU A 38 -11.59 -6.47 -31.84
C GLU A 38 -12.61 -5.64 -31.04
N PRO A 39 -12.19 -4.48 -30.52
CA PRO A 39 -13.04 -3.68 -29.66
C PRO A 39 -14.18 -3.03 -30.45
N VAL A 40 -15.38 -3.04 -29.87
CA VAL A 40 -16.59 -2.47 -30.47
C VAL A 40 -17.35 -1.69 -29.40
N LEU A 41 -17.79 -0.48 -29.73
CA LEU A 41 -18.66 0.35 -28.90
C LEU A 41 -20.11 0.19 -29.39
N VAL A 42 -21.01 -0.14 -28.47
CA VAL A 42 -22.40 -0.50 -28.78
C VAL A 42 -23.37 0.35 -27.94
N PRO A 43 -23.61 1.64 -28.28
CA PRO A 43 -24.51 2.49 -27.52
C PRO A 43 -25.95 2.50 -28.07
N SER A 44 -26.90 2.55 -27.13
CA SER A 44 -28.27 2.98 -27.37
C SER A 44 -28.38 4.50 -27.24
N VAL A 45 -29.24 5.09 -28.06
CA VAL A 45 -29.41 6.54 -28.15
C VAL A 45 -30.70 6.96 -27.45
N TRP A 46 -30.59 8.00 -26.64
CA TRP A 46 -31.68 8.66 -25.95
C TRP A 46 -31.73 10.12 -26.37
N THR A 47 -32.94 10.67 -26.50
CA THR A 47 -33.17 12.06 -26.86
C THR A 47 -34.20 12.69 -25.91
N GLY A 48 -34.01 13.94 -25.50
CA GLY A 48 -34.91 14.62 -24.57
C GLY A 48 -34.24 15.71 -23.75
N ASP A 49 -34.60 15.78 -22.47
CA ASP A 49 -34.03 16.71 -21.49
C ASP A 49 -33.20 15.93 -20.46
N LEU A 50 -31.88 16.21 -20.42
CA LEU A 50 -30.93 15.64 -19.46
C LEU A 50 -30.89 16.42 -18.13
N GLY A 51 -31.70 17.48 -17.99
CA GLY A 51 -31.71 18.33 -16.81
C GLY A 51 -30.44 19.14 -16.61
N LEU A 52 -29.62 19.30 -17.66
CA LEU A 52 -28.37 20.07 -17.61
C LEU A 52 -28.62 21.57 -17.38
N ASP A 53 -29.76 22.06 -17.85
CA ASP A 53 -30.16 23.47 -17.76
C ASP A 53 -30.82 23.82 -16.40
N ALA A 54 -31.19 22.81 -15.62
CA ALA A 54 -31.88 22.99 -14.34
C ALA A 54 -30.94 23.42 -13.19
N GLY A 55 -29.63 23.50 -13.44
CA GLY A 55 -28.63 23.83 -12.41
C GLY A 55 -28.44 22.74 -11.34
N LEU A 56 -29.02 21.56 -11.56
CA LEU A 56 -28.88 20.39 -10.70
C LEU A 56 -27.61 19.62 -11.08
N PRO A 57 -26.79 19.16 -10.12
CA PRO A 57 -25.64 18.32 -10.40
C PRO A 57 -26.05 17.00 -11.07
N GLN A 58 -25.47 16.69 -12.23
CA GLN A 58 -25.71 15.46 -12.98
C GLN A 58 -24.56 14.45 -12.82
N ASN A 59 -24.89 13.16 -12.84
CA ASN A 59 -23.88 12.09 -12.81
C ASN A 59 -23.44 11.73 -14.24
N VAL A 60 -22.15 11.81 -14.52
CA VAL A 60 -21.61 11.48 -15.85
C VAL A 60 -21.57 9.97 -16.12
N TYR A 61 -21.62 9.15 -15.06
CA TYR A 61 -21.54 7.69 -15.13
C TYR A 61 -22.92 7.00 -15.14
N ARG A 62 -23.99 7.76 -14.96
CA ARG A 62 -25.36 7.24 -14.96
C ARG A 62 -26.27 8.23 -15.66
N LEU A 63 -26.93 7.79 -16.73
CA LEU A 63 -27.95 8.56 -17.40
C LEU A 63 -29.20 8.63 -16.51
N ASP A 64 -29.76 9.84 -16.36
CA ASP A 64 -31.11 10.05 -15.84
C ASP A 64 -32.10 9.96 -17.00
N GLU A 65 -33.08 9.07 -16.89
CA GLU A 65 -34.01 8.72 -17.96
C GLU A 65 -35.37 9.44 -17.80
N ASP A 66 -35.63 10.12 -16.68
CA ASP A 66 -36.94 10.67 -16.34
C ASP A 66 -37.47 11.68 -17.38
N GLY A 67 -36.58 12.42 -18.04
CA GLY A 67 -36.87 13.39 -19.11
C GLY A 67 -36.50 12.94 -20.52
N MET A 68 -36.11 11.66 -20.67
CA MET A 68 -35.51 11.15 -21.90
C MET A 68 -36.39 10.10 -22.56
N THR A 69 -36.36 10.05 -23.89
CA THR A 69 -37.01 9.00 -24.69
C THR A 69 -35.94 8.19 -25.40
N GLN A 70 -35.95 6.88 -25.21
CA GLN A 70 -35.06 5.97 -25.92
C GLN A 70 -35.52 5.84 -27.37
N LEU A 71 -34.58 5.92 -28.32
CA LEU A 71 -34.88 5.61 -29.70
C LEU A 71 -35.10 4.10 -29.83
N THR A 72 -36.24 3.71 -30.40
CA THR A 72 -36.59 2.31 -30.64
C THR A 72 -36.91 2.05 -32.11
N GLU A 73 -36.62 0.84 -32.55
CA GLU A 73 -36.99 0.31 -33.86
C GLU A 73 -37.94 -0.88 -33.70
N ASP A 74 -38.81 -1.08 -34.69
CA ASP A 74 -39.69 -2.25 -34.75
C ASP A 74 -38.96 -3.42 -35.39
N VAL A 75 -38.69 -4.46 -34.61
CA VAL A 75 -38.12 -5.72 -35.08
C VAL A 75 -39.10 -6.85 -34.79
N GLU A 76 -39.70 -7.39 -35.86
CA GLU A 76 -40.66 -8.51 -35.80
C GLU A 76 -41.85 -8.26 -34.85
N GLY A 77 -42.34 -7.02 -34.79
CA GLY A 77 -43.47 -6.61 -33.94
C GLY A 77 -43.07 -6.34 -32.49
N THR A 78 -41.78 -6.32 -32.19
CA THR A 78 -41.23 -5.95 -30.88
C THR A 78 -40.41 -4.67 -30.99
N GLN A 79 -40.75 -3.65 -30.20
CA GLN A 79 -39.94 -2.45 -30.08
C GLN A 79 -38.63 -2.78 -29.35
N ARG A 80 -37.50 -2.54 -30.02
CA ARG A 80 -36.15 -2.74 -29.46
C ARG A 80 -35.36 -1.43 -29.50
N PRO A 81 -34.46 -1.19 -28.54
CA PRO A 81 -33.60 -0.01 -28.59
C PRO A 81 -32.75 0.02 -29.86
N VAL A 82 -32.75 1.16 -30.55
CA VAL A 82 -31.83 1.39 -31.66
C VAL A 82 -30.43 1.43 -31.08
N THR A 83 -29.61 0.51 -31.57
CA THR A 83 -28.23 0.36 -31.11
C THR A 83 -27.30 0.73 -32.25
N VAL A 84 -26.44 1.69 -31.98
CA VAL A 84 -25.38 2.10 -32.89
C VAL A 84 -24.17 1.21 -32.62
N VAL A 85 -23.41 0.85 -33.66
CA VAL A 85 -22.20 0.03 -33.52
C VAL A 85 -21.04 0.78 -34.14
N VAL A 86 -19.98 1.00 -33.37
CA VAL A 86 -18.81 1.79 -33.79
C VAL A 86 -17.53 1.09 -33.43
N ARG A 87 -16.61 0.91 -34.39
CA ARG A 87 -15.26 0.40 -34.13
C ARG A 87 -14.26 1.55 -33.95
N PRO A 88 -13.09 1.33 -33.33
CA PRO A 88 -12.09 2.37 -33.23
C PRO A 88 -11.65 2.87 -34.62
N GLY A 89 -11.54 4.18 -34.76
CA GLY A 89 -11.28 4.90 -36.00
C GLY A 89 -12.52 5.17 -36.87
N GLU A 90 -13.70 4.66 -36.48
CA GLU A 90 -14.94 4.88 -37.24
C GLU A 90 -15.75 6.06 -36.71
N THR A 91 -16.46 6.70 -37.63
CA THR A 91 -17.49 7.69 -37.34
C THR A 91 -18.79 7.23 -38.00
N VAL A 92 -19.88 7.28 -37.25
CA VAL A 92 -21.21 6.89 -37.73
C VAL A 92 -22.21 8.01 -37.49
N ASP A 93 -23.19 8.11 -38.38
CA ASP A 93 -24.32 9.01 -38.19
C ASP A 93 -25.28 8.45 -37.14
N LEU A 94 -25.70 9.30 -36.21
CA LEU A 94 -26.75 8.96 -35.27
C LEU A 94 -28.11 9.01 -35.98
N PRO A 95 -29.05 8.12 -35.61
CA PRO A 95 -30.40 8.12 -36.18
C PRO A 95 -31.10 9.47 -35.98
N GLU A 96 -32.14 9.72 -36.79
CA GLU A 96 -32.98 10.93 -36.71
C GLU A 96 -32.22 12.27 -36.89
N GLY A 97 -31.00 12.23 -37.44
CA GLY A 97 -30.19 13.43 -37.67
C GLY A 97 -29.60 14.03 -36.40
N LEU A 98 -29.47 13.23 -35.32
CA LEU A 98 -28.93 13.63 -34.02
C LEU A 98 -27.41 13.92 -34.03
N GLY A 99 -26.78 13.96 -35.20
CA GLY A 99 -25.36 14.24 -35.38
C GLY A 99 -24.55 12.98 -35.66
N THR A 100 -23.27 12.99 -35.27
CA THR A 100 -22.32 11.89 -35.55
C THR A 100 -21.60 11.44 -34.30
N LEU A 101 -21.35 10.14 -34.17
CA LEU A 101 -20.56 9.54 -33.11
C LEU A 101 -19.24 9.01 -33.70
N SER A 102 -18.11 9.52 -33.21
CA SER A 102 -16.78 9.01 -33.54
C SER A 102 -16.19 8.22 -32.38
N PHE A 103 -15.62 7.06 -32.65
CA PHE A 103 -14.81 6.32 -31.68
C PHE A 103 -13.34 6.38 -32.11
N ASP A 104 -12.61 7.41 -31.70
CA ASP A 104 -11.29 7.70 -32.29
C ASP A 104 -10.23 6.61 -32.01
N ALA A 105 -10.07 6.19 -30.76
CA ALA A 105 -9.08 5.18 -30.36
C ALA A 105 -9.38 4.57 -28.98
N LEU A 106 -8.79 3.41 -28.72
CA LEU A 106 -8.76 2.78 -27.39
C LEU A 106 -7.33 2.71 -26.84
N PRO A 107 -6.77 3.83 -26.34
CA PRO A 107 -5.40 3.85 -25.83
C PRO A 107 -5.28 3.02 -24.55
N ARG A 108 -4.18 2.27 -24.43
CA ARG A 108 -3.83 1.58 -23.18
C ARG A 108 -3.34 2.59 -22.17
N PHE A 109 -3.99 2.65 -21.01
CA PHE A 109 -3.51 3.41 -19.86
C PHE A 109 -3.02 2.47 -18.77
N VAL A 110 -2.12 2.98 -17.93
CA VAL A 110 -1.65 2.31 -16.72
C VAL A 110 -1.73 3.30 -15.58
N ALA A 111 -2.33 2.88 -14.47
CA ALA A 111 -2.31 3.63 -13.23
C ALA A 111 -1.05 3.20 -12.44
N LEU A 112 -0.08 4.08 -12.32
CA LEU A 112 1.11 3.86 -11.49
C LEU A 112 0.91 4.62 -10.18
N ASP A 113 0.87 3.89 -9.07
CA ASP A 113 0.89 4.47 -7.72
C ASP A 113 2.32 4.39 -7.17
N LEU A 114 2.95 5.55 -6.97
CA LEU A 114 4.30 5.67 -6.43
C LEU A 114 4.22 6.23 -5.01
N ARG A 115 4.32 5.36 -4.01
CA ARG A 115 4.36 5.76 -2.61
C ARG A 115 5.80 5.84 -2.11
N HIS A 116 6.24 7.03 -1.72
CA HIS A 116 7.51 7.26 -1.03
C HIS A 116 7.24 7.68 0.41
N ASP A 117 7.72 6.88 1.39
CA ASP A 117 7.61 7.19 2.81
C ASP A 117 9.01 7.29 3.44
N PRO A 118 9.50 8.52 3.72
CA PRO A 118 10.82 8.73 4.30
C PRO A 118 10.90 8.29 5.77
N THR A 119 9.76 8.09 6.44
CA THR A 119 9.72 7.74 7.87
C THR A 119 10.15 6.30 8.13
N LEU A 120 10.02 5.41 7.15
CA LEU A 120 10.41 4.00 7.28
C LEU A 120 11.87 3.82 7.70
N THR A 121 12.77 4.64 7.14
CA THR A 121 14.20 4.60 7.50
C THR A 121 14.42 5.01 8.95
N LEU A 122 13.72 6.05 9.42
CA LEU A 122 13.79 6.49 10.81
C LEU A 122 13.25 5.42 11.76
N ILE A 123 12.10 4.81 11.43
CA ILE A 123 11.49 3.74 12.22
C ILE A 123 12.46 2.56 12.36
N LEU A 124 13.12 2.15 11.28
CA LEU A 124 14.14 1.09 11.31
C LEU A 124 15.29 1.44 12.26
N VAL A 125 15.83 2.66 12.16
CA VAL A 125 16.93 3.12 13.02
C VAL A 125 16.52 3.09 14.50
N PHE A 126 15.32 3.59 14.84
CA PHE A 126 14.84 3.58 16.21
C PHE A 126 14.57 2.16 16.73
N ALA A 127 14.01 1.28 15.89
CA ALA A 127 13.78 -0.13 16.25
C ALA A 127 15.10 -0.86 16.55
N LEU A 128 16.11 -0.68 15.70
CA LEU A 128 17.45 -1.25 15.91
C LEU A 128 18.11 -0.68 17.16
N THR A 129 17.99 0.62 17.39
CA THR A 129 18.55 1.28 18.59
C THR A 129 17.90 0.76 19.86
N ALA A 130 16.57 0.61 19.87
CA ALA A 130 15.82 0.06 21.00
C ALA A 130 16.22 -1.40 21.29
N LEU A 131 16.36 -2.22 20.25
CA LEU A 131 16.81 -3.61 20.38
C LEU A 131 18.23 -3.70 20.93
N ALA A 132 19.14 -2.85 20.44
CA ALA A 132 20.51 -2.76 20.94
C ALA A 132 20.55 -2.33 22.42
N GLY A 133 19.76 -1.30 22.78
CA GLY A 133 19.64 -0.86 24.18
C GLY A 133 19.08 -1.94 25.10
N LEU A 134 18.08 -2.69 24.63
CA LEU A 134 17.54 -3.85 25.35
C LEU A 134 18.59 -4.95 25.52
N ALA A 135 19.34 -5.27 24.47
CA ALA A 135 20.43 -6.24 24.54
C ALA A 135 21.49 -5.81 25.56
N VAL A 136 21.93 -4.55 25.52
CA VAL A 136 22.88 -4.01 26.53
C VAL A 136 22.29 -4.10 27.94
N SER A 137 21.00 -3.78 28.13
CA SER A 137 20.33 -3.87 29.43
C SER A 137 20.29 -5.30 29.99
N LEU A 138 20.04 -6.29 29.13
CA LEU A 138 19.96 -7.71 29.53
C LEU A 138 21.34 -8.35 29.72
N PHE A 139 22.32 -7.98 28.89
CA PHE A 139 23.63 -8.63 28.86
C PHE A 139 24.73 -7.87 29.61
N ALA A 140 24.50 -6.65 30.10
CA ALA A 140 25.46 -5.95 30.97
C ALA A 140 25.36 -6.48 32.42
N PRO A 141 26.33 -7.28 32.90
CA PRO A 141 26.28 -7.81 34.25
C PRO A 141 26.53 -6.69 35.27
N ARG A 142 25.63 -6.56 36.26
CA ARG A 142 25.83 -5.65 37.39
C ARG A 142 26.61 -6.37 38.49
N ARG A 143 27.93 -6.26 38.44
CA ARG A 143 28.85 -6.83 39.45
C ARG A 143 29.26 -5.77 40.46
N ARG A 144 29.41 -6.18 41.72
CA ARG A 144 30.08 -5.39 42.77
C ARG A 144 31.21 -6.23 43.33
N VAL A 145 32.39 -5.65 43.41
CA VAL A 145 33.58 -6.28 44.01
C VAL A 145 34.03 -5.38 45.16
N TRP A 146 34.36 -6.01 46.29
CA TRP A 146 34.90 -5.34 47.47
C TRP A 146 36.27 -5.91 47.80
N VAL A 147 37.16 -5.04 48.24
CA VAL A 147 38.48 -5.40 48.75
C VAL A 147 38.57 -4.87 50.18
N ARG A 148 38.95 -5.74 51.11
CA ARG A 148 39.15 -5.40 52.52
C ARG A 148 40.57 -5.79 52.91
N ALA A 149 41.35 -4.83 53.37
CA ALA A 149 42.71 -5.06 53.86
C ALA A 149 42.74 -4.80 55.37
N GLU A 150 43.21 -5.77 56.13
CA GLU A 150 43.38 -5.68 57.58
C GLU A 150 44.81 -6.06 58.01
N PRO A 151 45.41 -5.34 58.97
CA PRO A 151 46.69 -5.76 59.53
C PRO A 151 46.52 -7.04 60.36
N ALA A 152 47.45 -7.99 60.20
CA ALA A 152 47.51 -9.24 60.93
C ALA A 152 48.80 -9.31 61.77
N ALA A 153 48.94 -10.41 62.54
CA ALA A 153 50.10 -10.62 63.39
C ALA A 153 51.41 -10.64 62.57
N GLU A 154 52.52 -10.29 63.21
CA GLU A 154 53.87 -10.33 62.61
C GLU A 154 54.10 -9.37 61.42
N GLY A 155 53.35 -8.27 61.35
CA GLY A 155 53.55 -7.24 60.31
C GLY A 155 53.00 -7.63 58.93
N THR A 156 52.16 -8.65 58.87
CA THR A 156 51.46 -9.08 57.65
C THR A 156 50.15 -8.30 57.45
N THR A 157 49.68 -8.17 56.21
CA THR A 157 48.37 -7.59 55.89
C THR A 157 47.54 -8.63 55.16
N VAL A 158 46.37 -8.96 55.70
CA VAL A 158 45.41 -9.88 55.08
C VAL A 158 44.50 -9.07 54.16
N VAL A 159 44.47 -9.44 52.88
CA VAL A 159 43.56 -8.83 51.89
C VAL A 159 42.51 -9.85 51.46
N GLN A 160 41.25 -9.51 51.73
CA GLN A 160 40.08 -10.28 51.32
C GLN A 160 39.43 -9.61 50.11
N VAL A 161 39.15 -10.39 49.07
CA VAL A 161 38.43 -9.93 47.88
C VAL A 161 37.13 -10.71 47.80
N ALA A 162 36.00 -10.01 47.72
CA ALA A 162 34.67 -10.61 47.61
C ALA A 162 33.92 -10.03 46.41
N GLY A 163 33.23 -10.88 45.65
CA GLY A 163 32.36 -10.49 44.55
C GLY A 163 30.90 -10.81 44.84
N LEU A 164 29.99 -9.92 44.46
CA LEU A 164 28.55 -10.17 44.41
C LEU A 164 28.00 -9.79 43.05
N ALA A 165 27.33 -10.73 42.42
CA ALA A 165 26.48 -10.52 41.26
C ALA A 165 25.03 -10.86 41.62
N ARG A 166 24.08 -10.27 40.88
CA ARG A 166 22.67 -10.64 41.00
C ARG A 166 22.43 -11.89 40.15
N GLY A 167 22.10 -13.01 40.81
CA GLY A 167 21.94 -14.31 40.14
C GLY A 167 23.27 -15.05 39.97
N ASN A 168 23.27 -16.09 39.13
CA ASN A 168 24.48 -16.86 38.84
C ASN A 168 25.22 -16.25 37.63
N ASP A 169 26.21 -15.40 37.90
CA ASP A 169 27.01 -14.75 36.86
C ASP A 169 28.31 -15.54 36.62
N PRO A 170 28.46 -16.22 35.46
CA PRO A 170 29.59 -17.11 35.21
C PRO A 170 30.94 -16.39 35.15
N GLY A 171 30.97 -15.06 34.97
CA GLY A 171 32.23 -14.31 34.94
C GLY A 171 32.61 -13.66 36.28
N LEU A 172 31.81 -13.81 37.34
CA LEU A 172 32.11 -13.21 38.64
C LEU A 172 33.42 -13.73 39.24
N GLU A 173 33.66 -15.04 39.15
CA GLU A 173 34.87 -15.69 39.66
C GLU A 173 36.13 -15.17 38.95
N ALA A 174 36.12 -15.17 37.62
CA ALA A 174 37.21 -14.61 36.81
C ALA A 174 37.47 -13.12 37.12
N GLU A 175 36.44 -12.34 37.50
CA GLU A 175 36.61 -10.95 37.92
C GLU A 175 37.30 -10.85 39.30
N VAL A 176 36.87 -11.67 40.26
CA VAL A 176 37.48 -11.74 41.60
C VAL A 176 38.95 -12.19 41.49
N GLU A 177 39.24 -13.17 40.65
CA GLU A 177 40.62 -13.60 40.36
C GLU A 177 41.46 -12.49 39.73
N ARG A 178 40.89 -11.72 38.81
CA ARG A 178 41.59 -10.59 38.19
C ARG A 178 41.95 -9.51 39.21
N VAL A 179 41.03 -9.21 40.14
CA VAL A 179 41.29 -8.26 41.24
C VAL A 179 42.31 -8.83 42.22
N LEU A 180 42.23 -10.12 42.58
CA LEU A 180 43.23 -10.79 43.40
C LEU A 180 44.63 -10.74 42.77
N ALA A 181 44.73 -10.98 41.46
CA ALA A 181 45.99 -10.91 40.73
C ALA A 181 46.59 -9.50 40.78
N ALA A 182 45.78 -8.46 40.53
CA ALA A 182 46.21 -7.07 40.60
C ALA A 182 46.67 -6.66 42.02
N VAL A 183 45.97 -7.13 43.06
CA VAL A 183 46.38 -6.92 44.46
C VAL A 183 47.72 -7.59 44.76
N ARG A 184 47.94 -8.83 44.30
CA ARG A 184 49.22 -9.53 44.50
C ARG A 184 50.38 -8.85 43.78
N GLU A 185 50.17 -8.42 42.54
CA GLU A 185 51.17 -7.67 41.78
C GLU A 185 51.58 -6.39 42.52
N SER A 186 50.60 -5.70 43.11
CA SER A 186 50.84 -4.50 43.91
C SER A 186 51.53 -4.77 45.26
N ALA A 187 51.34 -5.97 45.84
CA ALA A 187 51.90 -6.35 47.15
C ALA A 187 53.31 -6.96 47.08
N GLY A 188 53.78 -7.38 45.90
CA GLY A 188 55.12 -7.95 45.71
C GLY A 188 55.29 -9.42 46.14
N ALA A 189 56.54 -9.92 46.13
CA ALA A 189 56.89 -11.34 46.19
C ALA A 189 56.54 -12.11 47.50
N GLY A 190 55.92 -11.45 48.49
CA GLY A 190 55.53 -12.03 49.78
C GLY A 190 54.06 -12.46 49.89
N ALA A 191 53.25 -12.30 48.84
CA ALA A 191 51.81 -12.58 48.91
C ALA A 191 51.50 -14.09 48.81
N GLN A 192 50.88 -14.67 49.84
CA GLN A 192 50.36 -16.04 49.86
C GLN A 192 48.83 -16.06 49.68
N LYS A 193 48.31 -17.00 48.88
CA LYS A 193 46.86 -17.26 48.74
C LYS A 193 46.43 -18.21 49.85
N GLU A 194 45.38 -17.86 50.57
CA GLU A 194 44.66 -18.77 51.45
C GLU A 194 43.20 -18.82 50.97
N ASP A 195 42.72 -20.01 50.59
CA ASP A 195 41.35 -20.22 50.12
C ASP A 195 40.46 -20.56 51.32
N ARG A 196 39.44 -19.74 51.57
CA ARG A 196 38.50 -19.90 52.70
C ARG A 196 37.05 -19.72 52.25
#